data_AF-A0A8H8A1D9-F1
#
_entry.id   AF-A0A8H8A1D9-F1
#
_cell.length_a   1.000
_cell.length_b   1.000
_cell.length_c   1.000
_cell.angle_alpha   90.00
_cell.angle_beta   90.00
_cell.angle_gamma   90.00
#
_symmetry.space_group_name_H-M   'P 1'
#
loop_
_entity.id
_entity.type
_entity.pdbx_description
1 polymer ?
#
loop_
_entity_poly.entity_id
_entity_poly.type
_entity_poly.pdbx_seq_one_letter_code
_entity_poly.pdbx_strand_id
1 'polypeptide(L)'
;MKLQPFGQIPALDDDGFIIYESRAICQYLCDKAGAAGNKIFPTDLKKRAIVQQMISVEVSHYNPAVSGLTTETVFKKLFYNAEPDPAKVKEHRENVEKCLDVYDKILANQPYLCGQEFT
;
A
#
# COMPACT_ATOMS: atom_id res chain seq x y z
N MET A 1 18.88 -13.90 8.57
CA MET A 1 17.62 -13.49 7.92
C MET A 1 17.04 -14.67 7.15
N LYS A 2 16.21 -15.51 7.79
CA LYS A 2 15.68 -16.73 7.17
C LYS A 2 14.31 -16.55 6.50
N LEU A 3 13.50 -15.58 6.95
CA LEU A 3 12.12 -15.37 6.47
C LEU A 3 11.99 -14.25 5.43
N GLN A 4 12.76 -13.16 5.61
CA GLN A 4 12.80 -12.03 4.68
C GLN A 4 14.27 -11.67 4.41
N PRO A 5 14.80 -11.90 3.19
CA PRO A 5 16.23 -11.79 2.91
C PRO A 5 16.76 -10.35 2.84
N PHE A 6 15.89 -9.35 2.69
CA PHE A 6 16.23 -7.92 2.70
C PHE A 6 16.21 -7.30 4.11
N GLY A 7 15.86 -8.07 5.15
CA GLY A 7 15.87 -7.60 6.53
C GLY A 7 14.71 -6.68 6.92
N GLN A 8 13.62 -6.73 6.17
CA GLN A 8 12.44 -5.90 6.42
C GLN A 8 11.28 -6.73 6.98
N ILE A 9 10.38 -6.06 7.70
CA ILE A 9 9.06 -6.59 8.04
C ILE A 9 8.03 -6.06 7.03
N PRO A 10 6.96 -6.82 6.72
CA PRO A 10 6.59 -8.14 7.26
C PRO A 10 7.11 -9.35 6.44
N ALA A 11 7.08 -10.51 7.10
CA ALA A 11 7.07 -11.83 6.47
C ALA A 11 6.00 -12.70 7.15
N LEU A 12 5.41 -13.62 6.39
CA LEU A 12 4.39 -14.57 6.84
C LEU A 12 4.92 -16.00 6.65
N ASP A 13 4.71 -16.85 7.66
CA ASP A 13 4.85 -18.29 7.59
C ASP A 13 3.47 -18.90 7.78
N ASP A 14 2.94 -19.52 6.72
CA ASP A 14 1.64 -20.20 6.70
C ASP A 14 1.88 -21.71 6.54
N ASP A 15 2.01 -22.40 7.68
CA ASP A 15 2.29 -23.83 7.77
C ASP A 15 3.51 -24.29 6.93
N GLY A 16 4.60 -23.51 6.94
CA GLY A 16 5.84 -23.79 6.22
C GLY A 16 5.92 -23.14 4.83
N PHE A 17 4.84 -22.51 4.34
CA PHE A 17 4.89 -21.63 3.18
C PHE A 17 5.31 -20.21 3.61
N ILE A 18 6.52 -19.81 3.21
CA ILE A 18 7.09 -18.50 3.55
C ILE A 18 6.86 -17.53 2.40
N ILE A 19 6.24 -16.39 2.70
CA ILE A 19 6.05 -15.26 1.77
C ILE A 19 6.37 -13.94 2.48
N TYR A 20 6.93 -12.99 1.73
CA TYR A 20 7.25 -11.65 2.21
C TYR A 20 6.80 -10.59 1.19
N GLU A 21 6.94 -9.32 1.55
CA GLU A 21 6.27 -8.15 0.96
C GLU A 21 4.81 -8.02 1.41
N SER A 22 4.49 -6.90 2.07
CA SER A 22 3.17 -6.68 2.68
C SER A 22 2.02 -6.81 1.69
N ARG A 23 2.17 -6.28 0.46
CA ARG A 23 1.14 -6.35 -0.59
C ARG A 23 0.94 -7.76 -1.13
N ALA A 24 2.04 -8.51 -1.29
CA ALA A 24 1.97 -9.90 -1.73
C ALA A 24 1.31 -10.78 -0.65
N ILE A 25 1.64 -10.55 0.63
CA ILE A 25 0.98 -11.19 1.77
C ILE A 25 -0.52 -10.85 1.78
N CYS A 26 -0.91 -9.58 1.64
CA CYS A 26 -2.32 -9.19 1.59
C CYS A 26 -3.07 -9.90 0.46
N GLN A 27 -2.51 -9.91 -0.75
CA GLN A 27 -3.13 -10.59 -1.88
C GLN A 27 -3.26 -12.10 -1.63
N TYR A 28 -2.23 -12.75 -1.08
CA TYR A 28 -2.27 -14.16 -0.72
C TYR A 28 -3.39 -14.46 0.29
N LEU A 29 -3.51 -13.64 1.34
CA LEU A 29 -4.56 -13.79 2.34
C LEU A 29 -5.95 -13.53 1.74
N CYS A 30 -6.09 -12.57 0.83
CA CYS A 30 -7.34 -12.33 0.11
C CYS A 30 -7.71 -13.51 -0.80
N ASP A 31 -6.77 -14.07 -1.56
CA ASP A 31 -7.03 -15.23 -2.42
C ASP A 31 -7.37 -16.48 -1.54
N LYS A 32 -6.68 -16.68 -0.41
CA LYS A 32 -6.95 -17.76 0.58
C LYS A 32 -8.33 -17.60 1.23
N ALA A 33 -8.71 -16.39 1.64
CA ALA A 33 -10.03 -16.09 2.22
C ALA A 33 -11.16 -16.05 1.17
N GLY A 34 -10.84 -15.68 -0.08
CA GLY A 34 -11.77 -15.69 -1.21
C GLY A 34 -12.25 -17.10 -1.55
N ALA A 35 -11.39 -18.11 -1.37
CA ALA A 35 -11.80 -19.51 -1.41
C ALA A 35 -12.87 -19.85 -0.33
N ALA A 36 -12.95 -19.07 0.75
CA ALA A 36 -13.96 -19.16 1.80
C ALA A 36 -15.13 -18.17 1.64
N GLY A 37 -15.24 -17.46 0.49
CA GLY A 37 -16.40 -16.63 0.13
C GLY A 37 -16.23 -15.11 0.27
N ASN A 38 -15.09 -14.61 0.76
CA ASN A 38 -14.82 -13.18 0.90
C ASN A 38 -14.02 -12.62 -0.29
N LYS A 39 -14.70 -11.98 -1.26
CA LYS A 39 -14.10 -11.61 -2.56
C LYS A 39 -13.66 -10.14 -2.63
N ILE A 40 -12.79 -9.71 -1.71
CA ILE A 40 -12.11 -8.40 -1.79
C ILE A 40 -11.23 -8.35 -3.05
N PHE A 41 -10.54 -9.44 -3.38
CA PHE A 41 -9.67 -9.53 -4.54
C PHE A 41 -10.35 -10.33 -5.67
N PRO A 42 -10.65 -9.71 -6.84
CA PRO A 42 -11.44 -10.35 -7.88
C PRO A 42 -10.66 -11.43 -8.66
N THR A 43 -11.39 -12.43 -9.15
CA THR A 43 -10.86 -13.48 -10.06
C THR A 43 -11.11 -13.18 -11.53
N ASP A 44 -12.05 -12.29 -11.86
CA ASP A 44 -12.24 -11.81 -13.24
C ASP A 44 -10.98 -11.10 -13.72
N LEU A 45 -10.52 -11.46 -14.92
CA LEU A 45 -9.25 -11.00 -15.47
C LEU A 45 -9.17 -9.48 -15.54
N LYS A 46 -10.23 -8.82 -16.04
CA LYS A 46 -10.22 -7.36 -16.25
C LYS A 46 -10.31 -6.63 -14.91
N LYS A 47 -11.19 -7.07 -14.01
CA LYS A 47 -11.29 -6.49 -12.66
C LYS A 47 -9.97 -6.65 -11.90
N ARG A 48 -9.35 -7.84 -11.95
CA ARG A 48 -8.06 -8.11 -11.31
C ARG A 48 -6.94 -7.23 -11.87
N ALA A 49 -6.93 -6.98 -13.18
CA ALA A 49 -5.97 -6.07 -13.81
C ALA A 49 -6.10 -4.63 -13.29
N ILE A 50 -7.32 -4.12 -13.11
CA ILE A 50 -7.56 -2.79 -12.52
C ILE A 50 -7.07 -2.72 -11.07
N VAL A 51 -7.33 -3.75 -10.25
CA VAL A 51 -6.82 -3.79 -8.87
C VAL A 51 -5.29 -3.78 -8.86
N GLN A 52 -4.65 -4.58 -9.71
CA GLN A 52 -3.18 -4.60 -9.81
C GLN A 52 -2.60 -3.27 -10.32
N GLN A 53 -3.30 -2.60 -11.24
CA GLN A 53 -2.94 -1.25 -11.67
C GLN A 53 -2.95 -0.29 -10.47
N MET A 54 -4.01 -0.29 -9.66
CA MET A 54 -4.11 0.62 -8.51
C MET A 54 -3.14 0.28 -7.39
N ILE A 55 -2.83 -1.00 -7.15
CA ILE A 55 -1.74 -1.41 -6.25
C ILE A 55 -0.39 -0.89 -6.76
N SER A 56 -0.13 -0.97 -8.06
CA SER A 56 1.10 -0.46 -8.67
C SER A 56 1.20 1.07 -8.58
N VAL A 57 0.08 1.77 -8.74
CA VAL A 57 -0.02 3.22 -8.53
C VAL A 57 0.28 3.56 -7.07
N GLU A 58 -0.30 2.81 -6.13
CA GLU A 58 -0.06 3.02 -4.70
C GLU A 58 1.43 2.80 -4.35
N VAL A 59 2.08 1.76 -4.87
CA VAL A 59 3.52 1.50 -4.67
C VAL A 59 4.39 2.62 -5.25
N SER A 60 4.06 3.09 -6.45
CA SER A 60 4.96 3.97 -7.22
C SER A 60 4.76 5.46 -6.92
N HIS A 61 3.57 5.86 -6.48
CA HIS A 61 3.20 7.27 -6.33
C HIS A 61 2.76 7.60 -4.90
N TYR A 62 1.83 6.84 -4.33
CA TYR A 62 1.25 7.15 -3.03
C TYR A 62 2.22 6.83 -1.88
N ASN A 63 2.76 5.61 -1.86
CA ASN A 63 3.60 5.11 -0.79
C ASN A 63 4.88 5.94 -0.59
N PRO A 64 5.65 6.31 -1.63
CA PRO A 64 6.86 7.10 -1.44
C PRO A 64 6.57 8.49 -0.88
N ALA A 65 5.48 9.13 -1.34
CA ALA A 65 5.08 10.45 -0.85
C ALA A 65 4.65 10.39 0.63
N VAL A 66 3.79 9.44 0.98
CA VAL A 66 3.28 9.28 2.35
C VAL A 66 4.37 8.78 3.30
N SER A 67 5.17 7.79 2.89
CA SER A 67 6.24 7.22 3.72
C SER A 67 7.28 8.26 4.12
N GLY A 68 7.65 9.17 3.21
CA GLY A 68 8.52 10.30 3.53
C GLY A 68 7.92 11.21 4.59
N LEU A 69 6.65 11.59 4.42
CA LEU A 69 5.95 12.44 5.38
C LEU A 69 5.79 11.77 6.75
N THR A 70 5.42 10.49 6.80
CA THR A 70 5.28 9.71 8.03
C THR A 70 6.64 9.50 8.71
N THR A 71 7.71 9.31 7.94
CA THR A 71 9.06 9.20 8.48
C THR A 71 9.44 10.48 9.20
N GLU A 72 9.28 11.63 8.54
CA GLU A 72 9.58 12.94 9.12
C GLU A 72 8.74 13.27 10.36
N THR A 73 7.44 13.02 10.30
CA THR A 73 6.49 13.52 11.32
C THR A 73 6.20 12.55 12.46
N VAL A 74 6.38 11.24 12.23
CA VAL A 74 6.04 10.18 13.19
C VAL A 74 7.28 9.38 13.58
N PHE A 75 7.98 8.76 12.62
CA PHE A 75 9.04 7.80 12.96
C PHE A 75 10.31 8.44 13.50
N LYS A 76 10.68 9.65 13.04
CA LYS A 76 11.82 10.39 13.60
C LYS A 76 11.71 10.58 15.11
N LYS A 77 10.53 10.98 15.58
CA LYS A 77 10.28 11.17 17.01
C LYS A 77 10.19 9.85 17.77
N LEU A 78 9.46 8.87 17.22
CA LEU A 78 9.19 7.61 17.93
C LEU A 78 10.39 6.65 17.98
N PHE A 79 11.21 6.62 16.93
CA PHE A 79 12.22 5.56 16.75
C PHE A 79 13.65 6.07 16.58
N TYR A 80 13.84 7.34 16.20
CA TYR A 80 15.17 7.86 15.86
C TYR A 80 15.65 9.01 16.75
N ASN A 81 14.85 9.42 17.76
CA ASN A 81 15.12 10.58 18.62
C ASN A 81 15.55 11.82 17.82
N ALA A 82 14.88 12.04 16.69
CA ALA A 82 15.17 13.11 15.74
C ALA A 82 13.95 14.00 15.56
N GLU A 83 14.19 15.28 15.26
CA GLU A 83 13.12 16.21 14.93
C GLU A 83 12.79 16.18 13.42
N PRO A 84 11.52 16.47 13.05
CA PRO A 84 11.13 16.65 11.66
C PRO A 84 11.93 17.78 11.01
N ASP A 85 12.31 17.60 9.75
CA ASP A 85 12.86 18.66 8.91
C ASP A 85 11.70 19.39 8.22
N PRO A 86 11.44 20.68 8.53
CA PRO A 86 10.32 21.42 7.95
C PRO A 86 10.34 21.47 6.42
N ALA A 87 11.52 21.49 5.80
CA ALA A 87 11.63 21.54 4.34
C ALA A 87 11.19 20.22 3.72
N LYS A 88 11.62 19.09 4.28
CA LYS A 88 11.20 17.74 3.84
C LYS A 88 9.73 17.48 4.11
N VAL A 89 9.21 17.93 5.26
CA VAL A 89 7.77 17.84 5.56
C VAL A 89 6.95 18.58 4.51
N LYS A 90 7.37 19.79 4.12
CA LYS A 90 6.72 20.57 3.08
C LYS A 90 6.78 19.84 1.73
N GLU A 91 7.97 19.37 1.32
CA GLU A 91 8.16 18.64 0.06
C GLU A 91 7.28 17.38 -0.02
N HIS A 92 7.30 16.53 1.02
CA HIS A 92 6.49 15.33 1.04
C HIS A 92 4.99 15.63 1.05
N ARG A 93 4.57 16.68 1.74
CA ARG A 93 3.16 17.14 1.72
C ARG A 93 2.72 17.53 0.31
N GLU A 94 3.51 18.33 -0.40
CA GLU A 94 3.19 18.72 -1.78
C GLU A 94 3.12 17.52 -2.72
N ASN A 95 3.96 16.50 -2.51
CA ASN A 95 3.91 15.25 -3.28
C ASN A 95 2.68 14.40 -2.95
N VAL A 96 2.26 14.35 -1.67
CA VAL A 96 1.01 13.70 -1.27
C VAL A 96 -0.19 14.41 -1.90
N GLU A 97 -0.23 15.74 -1.85
CA GLU A 97 -1.31 16.54 -2.45
C GLU A 97 -1.44 16.27 -3.96
N LYS A 98 -0.33 16.27 -4.72
CA LYS A 98 -0.34 15.93 -6.15
C LYS A 98 -0.87 14.52 -6.42
N CYS A 99 -0.56 13.55 -5.56
CA CYS A 99 -1.09 12.18 -5.70
C CYS A 99 -2.60 12.14 -5.41
N LEU A 100 -3.04 12.86 -4.37
CA LEU A 100 -4.44 12.93 -3.98
C LEU A 100 -5.29 13.67 -5.03
N ASP A 101 -4.76 14.68 -5.71
CA ASP A 101 -5.44 15.34 -6.85
C ASP A 101 -5.80 14.36 -7.97
N VAL A 102 -4.98 13.33 -8.19
CA VAL A 102 -5.27 12.26 -9.16
C VAL A 102 -6.35 11.34 -8.61
N TYR A 103 -6.28 11.00 -7.32
CA TYR A 103 -7.26 10.14 -6.66
C TYR A 103 -8.64 10.81 -6.62
N ASP A 104 -8.71 12.10 -6.36
CA ASP A 104 -9.96 12.88 -6.37
C ASP A 104 -10.63 12.84 -7.74
N LYS A 105 -9.86 12.93 -8.84
CA LYS A 105 -10.41 12.80 -10.20
C LYS A 105 -10.97 11.41 -10.48
N ILE A 106 -10.32 10.37 -9.98
CA ILE A 106 -10.83 8.99 -10.07
C ILE A 106 -12.11 8.88 -9.25
N LEU A 107 -12.07 9.28 -7.98
CA LEU A 107 -13.16 9.13 -7.01
C LEU A 107 -14.36 10.04 -7.29
N ALA A 108 -14.18 11.12 -8.06
CA ALA A 108 -15.29 11.93 -8.56
C ALA A 108 -16.27 11.14 -9.44
N ASN A 109 -15.82 10.03 -10.04
CA ASN A 109 -16.61 9.22 -10.97
C ASN A 109 -17.01 7.85 -10.41
N GLN A 110 -16.46 7.44 -9.27
CA GLN A 110 -16.67 6.11 -8.67
C GLN A 110 -16.35 6.10 -7.17
N PRO A 111 -17.03 5.27 -6.37
CA PRO A 111 -16.88 5.30 -4.91
C PRO A 111 -15.54 4.73 -4.39
N TYR A 112 -14.85 3.89 -5.16
CA TYR A 112 -13.56 3.30 -4.79
C TYR A 112 -12.54 3.44 -5.92
N LEU A 113 -11.25 3.30 -5.62
CA LEU A 113 -10.17 3.44 -6.60
C LEU A 113 -10.27 2.43 -7.76
N CYS A 114 -10.83 1.26 -7.51
CA CYS A 114 -10.96 0.18 -8.50
C CYS A 114 -12.36 0.05 -9.10
N GLY A 115 -13.32 0.90 -8.70
CA GLY A 115 -14.67 0.92 -9.24
C GLY A 115 -15.76 1.04 -8.17
N GLN A 116 -16.80 0.21 -8.31
CA GLN A 116 -18.04 0.31 -7.50
C GLN A 116 -17.96 -0.42 -6.16
N GLU A 117 -16.98 -1.30 -5.98
CA GLU A 117 -16.83 -2.15 -4.79
C GLU A 117 -15.46 -1.93 -4.16
N PHE A 118 -15.36 -2.14 -2.85
CA PHE A 118 -14.09 -2.12 -2.14
C PHE A 118 -13.22 -3.30 -2.56
N THR A 119 -11.93 -3.05 -2.75
CA THR A 119 -10.91 -4.03 -3.16
C THR A 119 -9.59 -3.76 -2.44
#